data_AF-A0AAJ2A218-F1
#
_entry.id   AF-A0AAJ2A218-F1
#
_cell.length_a   1.000
_cell.length_b   1.000
_cell.length_c   1.000
_cell.angle_alpha   90.00
_cell.angle_beta   90.00
_cell.angle_gamma   90.00
#
_symmetry.space_group_name_H-M   'P 1'
#
loop_
_entity.id
_entity.type
_entity.pdbx_description
1 polymer ?
#
loop_
_entity_poly.entity_id
_entity_poly.type
_entity_poly.pdbx_seq_one_letter_code
_entity_poly.pdbx_strand_id
1 'polypeptide(L)'
;MARAFKPTANQLRAARTLLLAKAHEQSVRPVVEQYETEILAKLQLRVSTRFVRLGVEDSVILDPKRVCLCAEADREVFYRETWKARDAAGFIVHHPEACPLLGAEVLIVEAENALFDAWVEFPGMETFATTRPSTVHLRESAVSKILTLLAPFLGDFPNEVREVAA
;
A
#
# COMPACT_ATOMS: atom_id res chain seq x y z
N MET A 1 -41.00 -2.76 6.87
CA MET A 1 -39.98 -1.97 7.59
C MET A 1 -38.63 -2.60 7.30
N ALA A 2 -37.73 -1.90 6.62
CA ALA A 2 -36.37 -2.40 6.42
C ALA A 2 -35.69 -2.51 7.79
N ARG A 3 -35.13 -3.68 8.09
CA ARG A 3 -34.38 -3.92 9.33
C ARG A 3 -33.20 -2.93 9.34
N ALA A 4 -33.08 -2.12 10.40
CA ALA A 4 -31.96 -1.19 10.52
C ALA A 4 -30.63 -1.97 10.42
N PHE A 5 -29.75 -1.56 9.52
CA PHE A 5 -28.43 -2.17 9.37
C PHE A 5 -27.66 -2.09 10.68
N LYS A 6 -27.13 -3.23 11.14
CA LYS A 6 -26.28 -3.32 12.33
C LYS A 6 -25.06 -4.16 11.97
N PRO A 7 -23.86 -3.57 11.91
CA PRO A 7 -22.67 -4.32 11.54
C PRO A 7 -22.29 -5.33 12.62
N THR A 8 -21.68 -6.42 12.19
CA THR A 8 -21.14 -7.42 13.11
C THR A 8 -19.83 -6.92 13.74
N ALA A 9 -19.43 -7.52 14.86
CA ALA A 9 -18.14 -7.22 15.47
C ALA A 9 -16.96 -7.52 14.52
N ASN A 10 -17.09 -8.53 13.65
CA ASN A 10 -16.09 -8.88 12.66
C ASN A 10 -15.93 -7.78 11.59
N GLN A 11 -17.04 -7.25 11.07
CA GLN A 11 -17.03 -6.15 10.10
C GLN A 11 -16.37 -4.88 10.66
N LEU A 12 -16.69 -4.54 11.91
CA LEU A 12 -16.06 -3.40 12.58
C LEU A 12 -14.56 -3.64 12.79
N ARG A 13 -14.15 -4.82 13.26
CA ARG A 13 -12.73 -5.16 13.43
C ARG A 13 -11.95 -5.11 12.12
N ALA A 14 -12.49 -5.67 11.04
CA ALA A 14 -11.83 -5.66 9.73
C ALA A 14 -11.68 -4.23 9.19
N ALA A 15 -12.72 -3.41 9.30
CA ALA A 15 -12.64 -1.99 8.91
C ALA A 15 -11.61 -1.20 9.72
N ARG A 16 -11.55 -1.42 11.03
CA ARG A 16 -10.53 -0.82 11.91
C ARG A 16 -9.11 -1.24 11.54
N THR A 17 -8.93 -2.51 11.19
CA THR A 17 -7.63 -3.05 10.75
C THR A 17 -7.18 -2.39 9.46
N LEU A 18 -8.09 -2.24 8.48
CA LEU A 18 -7.80 -1.55 7.23
C LEU A 18 -7.42 -0.08 7.46
N LEU A 19 -8.17 0.61 8.32
CA LEU A 19 -7.88 2.00 8.67
C LEU A 19 -6.49 2.16 9.31
N LEU A 20 -6.11 1.26 10.22
CA LEU A 20 -4.76 1.24 10.81
C LEU A 20 -3.68 0.93 9.78
N ALA A 21 -3.91 -0.03 8.87
CA ALA A 21 -2.97 -0.36 7.81
C ALA A 21 -2.72 0.84 6.88
N LYS A 22 -3.79 1.56 6.50
CA LYS A 22 -3.67 2.78 5.69
C LYS A 22 -2.94 3.91 6.44
N ALA A 23 -3.25 4.13 7.72
CA ALA A 23 -2.55 5.12 8.53
C ALA A 23 -1.04 4.78 8.68
N HIS A 24 -0.72 3.50 8.86
CA HIS A 24 0.67 3.05 8.91
C HIS A 24 1.39 3.31 7.59
N GLU A 25 0.80 2.93 6.46
CA GLU A 25 1.36 3.17 5.13
C GLU A 25 1.58 4.67 4.86
N GLN A 26 0.60 5.52 5.19
CA GLN A 26 0.73 6.98 5.08
C GLN A 26 1.87 7.55 5.93
N SER A 27 2.18 6.94 7.07
CA SER A 27 3.33 7.34 7.89
C SER A 27 4.68 6.89 7.31
N VAL A 28 4.70 5.76 6.59
CA VAL A 28 5.91 5.15 6.03
C VAL A 28 6.28 5.79 4.69
N ARG A 29 5.30 5.96 3.79
CA ARG A 29 5.48 6.43 2.42
C ARG A 29 6.36 7.68 2.30
N PRO A 30 6.07 8.81 2.97
CA PRO A 30 6.83 10.04 2.74
C PRO A 30 8.31 9.89 3.12
N VAL A 31 8.61 9.13 4.17
CA VAL A 31 10.00 8.87 4.61
C VAL A 31 10.74 8.03 3.57
N VAL A 32 10.08 6.98 3.06
CA VAL A 32 10.65 6.06 2.07
C VAL A 32 10.88 6.75 0.74
N GLU A 33 9.85 7.40 0.20
CA GLU A 33 9.93 8.11 -1.07
C GLU A 33 10.97 9.23 -1.01
N GLN A 34 11.13 9.90 0.14
CA GLN A 34 12.17 10.90 0.34
C GLN A 34 13.57 10.30 0.16
N TYR A 35 13.95 9.28 0.93
CA TYR A 35 15.32 8.76 0.84
C TYR A 35 15.58 8.09 -0.52
N GLU A 36 14.59 7.44 -1.13
CA GLU A 36 14.76 6.82 -2.45
C GLU A 36 15.03 7.88 -3.51
N THR A 37 14.31 9.00 -3.46
CA THR A 37 14.52 10.13 -4.37
C THR A 37 15.90 10.75 -4.18
N GLU A 38 16.32 10.99 -2.94
CA GLU A 38 17.64 11.54 -2.63
C GLU A 38 18.78 10.62 -3.09
N ILE A 39 18.64 9.30 -2.89
CA ILE A 39 19.62 8.31 -3.33
C ILE A 39 19.71 8.28 -4.85
N LEU A 40 18.59 8.27 -5.58
CA LEU A 40 18.62 8.28 -7.05
C LEU A 40 19.23 9.56 -7.60
N ALA A 41 18.89 10.70 -7.02
CA ALA A 41 19.48 11.99 -7.39
C ALA A 41 21.00 12.00 -7.17
N LYS A 42 21.49 11.32 -6.13
CA LYS A 42 22.93 11.20 -5.84
C LYS A 42 23.64 10.20 -6.76
N LEU A 43 23.04 9.03 -7.00
CA LEU A 43 23.66 7.95 -7.76
C LEU A 43 23.64 8.21 -9.28
N GLN A 44 22.70 9.03 -9.78
CA GLN A 44 22.56 9.35 -11.20
C GLN A 44 22.51 8.09 -12.09
N LEU A 45 21.84 7.04 -11.61
CA LEU A 45 21.75 5.76 -12.31
C LEU A 45 21.06 5.95 -13.66
N ARG A 46 21.50 5.20 -14.68
CA ARG A 46 20.97 5.33 -16.04
C ARG A 46 20.24 4.07 -16.48
N VAL A 47 19.32 4.24 -17.43
CA VAL A 47 18.70 3.13 -18.14
C VAL A 47 19.79 2.25 -18.78
N SER A 48 19.74 0.95 -18.53
CA SER A 48 20.70 -0.01 -19.09
C SER A 48 20.66 -0.02 -20.61
N THR A 49 21.83 -0.17 -21.23
CA THR A 49 21.97 -0.29 -22.69
C THR A 49 21.10 -1.40 -23.30
N ARG A 50 20.78 -2.44 -22.52
CA ARG A 50 19.84 -3.50 -22.93
C ARG A 50 18.46 -2.94 -23.28
N PHE A 51 17.92 -2.05 -22.44
CA PHE A 51 16.61 -1.43 -22.66
C PHE A 51 16.66 -0.33 -23.71
N VAL A 52 17.78 0.41 -23.78
CA VAL A 52 18.00 1.41 -24.84
C VAL A 52 17.93 0.77 -26.23
N ARG A 53 18.54 -0.41 -26.41
CA ARG A 53 18.46 -1.19 -27.66
C ARG A 53 17.04 -1.67 -28.00
N LEU A 54 16.14 -1.70 -27.02
CA LEU A 54 14.73 -2.04 -27.19
C LEU A 54 13.83 -0.80 -27.39
N GLY A 55 14.43 0.39 -27.52
CA GLY A 55 13.71 1.64 -27.79
C GLY A 55 13.33 2.43 -26.53
N VAL A 56 13.80 2.05 -25.34
CA VAL A 56 13.64 2.86 -24.13
C VAL A 56 14.59 4.05 -24.19
N GLU A 57 14.11 5.25 -23.83
CA GLU A 57 14.92 6.46 -23.80
C GLU A 57 16.12 6.36 -22.83
N ASP A 58 17.32 6.67 -23.34
CA ASP A 58 18.53 6.75 -22.53
C ASP A 58 18.47 7.98 -21.60
N SER A 59 18.13 7.74 -20.35
CA SER A 59 17.83 8.76 -19.36
C SER A 59 18.37 8.38 -17.98
N VAL A 60 18.57 9.40 -17.14
CA VAL A 60 18.82 9.21 -15.70
C VAL A 60 17.50 8.80 -15.03
N ILE A 61 17.58 7.78 -14.18
CA ILE A 61 16.45 7.27 -13.41
C ILE A 61 16.33 8.06 -12.11
N LEU A 62 15.28 8.89 -12.05
CA LEU A 62 14.90 9.66 -10.85
C LEU A 62 13.61 9.14 -10.20
N ASP A 63 12.93 8.20 -10.86
CA ASP A 63 11.74 7.53 -10.33
C ASP A 63 12.14 6.13 -9.82
N PRO A 64 11.95 5.83 -8.51
CA PRO A 64 12.22 4.51 -7.94
C PRO A 64 11.54 3.36 -8.69
N LYS A 65 10.35 3.59 -9.27
CA LYS A 65 9.62 2.57 -10.04
C LYS A 65 10.35 2.16 -11.33
N ARG A 66 11.29 2.99 -11.80
CA ARG A 66 12.09 2.75 -13.01
C ARG A 66 13.45 2.13 -12.72
N VAL A 67 13.80 1.87 -11.47
CA VAL A 67 15.09 1.22 -11.09
C VAL A 67 15.23 -0.18 -11.70
N CYS A 68 14.14 -0.85 -12.03
CA CYS A 68 14.17 -2.12 -12.78
C CYS A 68 14.80 -2.01 -14.18
N LEU A 69 14.90 -0.78 -14.72
CA LEU A 69 15.53 -0.47 -15.99
C LEU A 69 17.05 -0.27 -15.89
N CYS A 70 17.60 -0.18 -14.67
CA CYS A 70 19.06 -0.10 -14.45
C CYS A 70 19.77 -1.40 -14.84
N ALA A 71 21.09 -1.34 -14.96
CA ALA A 71 21.89 -2.56 -14.93
C ALA A 71 21.78 -3.23 -13.55
N GLU A 72 21.95 -4.55 -13.48
CA GLU A 72 21.83 -5.29 -12.23
C GLU A 72 22.80 -4.79 -11.16
N ALA A 73 24.06 -4.54 -11.52
CA ALA A 73 25.06 -4.00 -10.60
C ALA A 73 24.67 -2.62 -10.02
N ASP A 74 24.08 -1.75 -10.84
CA ASP A 74 23.63 -0.42 -10.41
C ASP A 74 22.42 -0.51 -9.47
N ARG A 75 21.51 -1.44 -9.77
CA ARG A 75 20.35 -1.73 -8.93
C ARG A 75 20.77 -2.27 -7.56
N GLU A 76 21.77 -3.13 -7.49
CA GLU A 76 22.33 -3.62 -6.21
C GLU A 76 22.99 -2.49 -5.39
N VAL A 77 23.59 -1.49 -6.04
CA VAL A 77 24.08 -0.29 -5.35
C VAL A 77 22.90 0.49 -4.76
N PHE A 78 21.84 0.73 -5.55
CA PHE A 78 20.64 1.41 -5.07
C PHE A 78 20.04 0.71 -3.85
N TYR A 79 19.82 -0.60 -3.90
CA TYR A 79 19.22 -1.35 -2.78
C TYR A 79 20.06 -1.29 -1.50
N ARG A 80 21.39 -1.38 -1.61
CA ARG A 80 22.24 -1.25 -0.42
C ARG A 80 22.18 0.13 0.20
N GLU A 81 22.07 1.19 -0.60
CA GLU A 81 21.92 2.54 -0.08
C GLU A 81 20.53 2.74 0.55
N THR A 82 19.46 2.18 -0.03
CA THR A 82 18.12 2.27 0.57
C THR A 82 18.01 1.49 1.87
N TRP A 83 18.66 0.33 2.01
CA TRP A 83 18.71 -0.40 3.29
C TRP A 83 19.41 0.40 4.38
N LYS A 84 20.53 1.07 4.05
CA LYS A 84 21.21 1.96 5.01
C LYS A 84 20.32 3.13 5.44
N ALA A 85 19.64 3.76 4.49
CA ALA A 85 18.74 4.88 4.78
C ALA A 85 17.52 4.44 5.60
N ARG A 86 16.95 3.27 5.30
CA ARG A 86 15.90 2.63 6.10
C ARG A 86 16.34 2.44 7.55
N ASP A 87 17.52 1.86 7.76
CA ASP A 87 18.03 1.57 9.10
C ASP A 87 18.31 2.87 9.87
N ALA A 88 18.83 3.90 9.18
CA ALA A 88 19.02 5.24 9.75
C ALA A 88 17.69 5.93 10.12
N ALA A 89 16.61 5.66 9.37
CA ALA A 89 15.26 6.13 9.67
C ALA A 89 14.58 5.36 10.82
N GLY A 90 15.21 4.28 11.32
CA GLY A 90 14.70 3.51 12.46
C GLY A 90 13.55 2.55 12.12
N PHE A 91 13.34 2.23 10.84
CA PHE A 91 12.31 1.26 10.45
C PHE A 91 12.68 -0.15 10.90
N ILE A 92 11.73 -0.82 11.56
CA ILE A 92 11.84 -2.22 11.93
C ILE A 92 11.23 -3.06 10.80
N VAL A 93 12.03 -3.97 10.25
CA VAL A 93 11.60 -4.86 9.17
C VAL A 93 11.78 -6.33 9.55
N HIS A 94 10.96 -7.20 8.96
CA HIS A 94 10.97 -8.63 9.22
C HIS A 94 12.14 -9.38 8.54
N HIS A 95 12.75 -8.78 7.51
CA HIS A 95 13.86 -9.35 6.75
C HIS A 95 14.88 -8.26 6.41
N PRO A 96 16.21 -8.54 6.39
CA PRO A 96 17.24 -7.54 6.11
C PRO A 96 17.10 -6.82 4.77
N GLU A 97 16.49 -7.47 3.77
CA GLU A 97 16.29 -6.93 2.42
C GLU A 97 14.87 -6.36 2.22
N ALA A 98 14.01 -6.39 3.25
CA ALA A 98 12.64 -5.94 3.10
C ALA A 98 12.55 -4.41 2.97
N CYS A 99 11.68 -3.98 2.04
CA CYS A 99 11.25 -2.60 1.90
C CYS A 99 10.08 -2.32 2.86
N PRO A 100 10.18 -1.31 3.74
CA PRO A 100 9.11 -0.99 4.70
C PRO A 100 7.83 -0.53 4.00
N LEU A 101 7.93 0.24 2.91
CA LEU A 101 6.75 0.69 2.16
C LEU A 101 6.00 -0.48 1.51
N LEU A 102 6.72 -1.40 0.88
CA LEU A 102 6.12 -2.62 0.32
C LEU A 102 5.44 -3.45 1.42
N GLY A 103 6.07 -3.57 2.59
CA GLY A 103 5.46 -4.23 3.76
C GLY A 103 4.14 -3.57 4.17
N ALA A 104 4.11 -2.24 4.22
CA ALA A 104 2.90 -1.49 4.57
C ALA A 104 1.79 -1.62 3.50
N GLU A 105 2.15 -1.61 2.21
CA GLU A 105 1.19 -1.82 1.11
C GLU A 105 0.59 -3.23 1.14
N VAL A 106 1.39 -4.26 1.47
CA VAL A 106 0.88 -5.63 1.67
C VAL A 106 -0.13 -5.69 2.80
N LEU A 107 0.12 -5.01 3.93
CA LEU A 107 -0.83 -4.95 5.05
C LEU A 107 -2.17 -4.33 4.65
N ILE A 108 -2.18 -3.32 3.76
CA ILE A 108 -3.43 -2.78 3.22
C ILE A 108 -4.17 -3.86 2.42
N VAL A 109 -3.48 -4.54 1.49
CA VAL A 109 -4.11 -5.58 0.65
C VAL A 109 -4.69 -6.72 1.50
N GLU A 110 -3.97 -7.16 2.52
CA GLU A 110 -4.43 -8.17 3.47
C GLU A 110 -5.65 -7.70 4.26
N ALA A 111 -5.64 -6.45 4.76
CA ALA A 111 -6.75 -5.88 5.51
C ALA A 111 -7.99 -5.63 4.64
N GLU A 112 -7.83 -5.24 3.38
CA GLU A 112 -8.92 -5.14 2.41
C GLU A 112 -9.55 -6.51 2.13
N ASN A 113 -8.72 -7.55 1.99
CA ASN A 113 -9.22 -8.91 1.79
C ASN A 113 -10.00 -9.39 3.01
N ALA A 114 -9.47 -9.16 4.23
CA ALA A 114 -10.16 -9.47 5.47
C ALA A 114 -11.47 -8.68 5.62
N LEU A 115 -11.51 -7.44 5.13
CA LEU A 115 -12.73 -6.65 5.05
C LEU A 115 -13.73 -7.34 4.11
N PHE A 116 -13.37 -7.67 2.88
CA PHE A 116 -14.29 -8.35 1.96
C PHE A 116 -14.81 -9.68 2.53
N ASP A 117 -13.94 -10.47 3.17
CA ASP A 117 -14.32 -11.74 3.79
C ASP A 117 -15.34 -11.54 4.93
N ALA A 118 -15.25 -10.44 5.69
CA ALA A 118 -16.22 -10.10 6.74
C ALA A 118 -17.62 -9.69 6.20
N TRP A 119 -17.74 -9.45 4.89
CA TRP A 119 -19.00 -9.04 4.24
C TRP A 119 -19.70 -10.16 3.47
N VAL A 120 -19.07 -11.34 3.34
CA VAL A 120 -19.62 -12.49 2.62
C VAL A 120 -20.94 -12.98 3.20
N GLU A 121 -21.12 -12.85 4.52
CA GLU A 121 -22.34 -13.28 5.22
C GLU A 121 -23.54 -12.34 4.99
N PHE A 122 -23.35 -11.20 4.32
CA PHE A 122 -24.44 -10.25 4.05
C PHE A 122 -25.20 -10.64 2.77
N PRO A 123 -26.54 -10.74 2.79
CA PRO A 123 -27.33 -11.10 1.62
C PRO A 123 -27.06 -10.16 0.42
N GLY A 124 -26.75 -10.72 -0.74
CA GLY A 124 -26.38 -9.98 -1.95
C GLY A 124 -24.89 -9.62 -2.07
N MET A 125 -24.06 -10.00 -1.09
CA MET A 125 -22.61 -9.81 -1.08
C MET A 125 -21.83 -11.13 -1.22
N GLU A 126 -22.51 -12.24 -1.56
CA GLU A 126 -21.91 -13.57 -1.68
C GLU A 126 -20.83 -13.61 -2.78
N THR A 127 -20.96 -12.75 -3.78
CA THR A 127 -19.99 -12.60 -4.87
C THR A 127 -18.66 -11.99 -4.40
N PHE A 128 -18.63 -11.22 -3.30
CA PHE A 128 -17.37 -10.66 -2.77
C PHE A 128 -16.39 -11.76 -2.33
N ALA A 129 -16.89 -12.89 -1.83
CA ALA A 129 -16.06 -14.04 -1.47
C ALA A 129 -15.40 -14.69 -2.69
N THR A 130 -16.14 -14.76 -3.80
CA THR A 130 -15.81 -15.64 -4.93
C THR A 130 -15.11 -14.91 -6.06
N THR A 131 -15.54 -13.70 -6.43
CA THR A 131 -14.89 -12.93 -7.49
C THR A 131 -13.84 -11.99 -6.94
N ARG A 132 -14.07 -11.41 -5.76
CA ARG A 132 -13.36 -10.24 -5.20
C ARG A 132 -13.29 -9.07 -6.22
N PRO A 133 -13.21 -7.81 -5.79
CA PRO A 133 -12.93 -6.76 -6.75
C PRO A 133 -11.52 -6.98 -7.33
N SER A 134 -11.45 -7.26 -8.64
CA SER A 134 -10.24 -7.73 -9.33
C SER A 134 -9.38 -6.62 -9.89
N THR A 135 -9.92 -5.40 -10.00
CA THR A 135 -9.19 -4.21 -10.43
C THR A 135 -9.01 -3.24 -9.26
N VAL A 136 -7.92 -2.47 -9.27
CA VAL A 136 -7.62 -1.46 -8.25
C VAL A 136 -8.80 -0.50 -8.05
N HIS A 137 -9.35 0.03 -9.16
CA HIS A 137 -10.48 0.96 -9.11
C HIS A 137 -11.74 0.36 -8.45
N LEU A 138 -12.07 -0.90 -8.77
CA LEU A 138 -13.22 -1.56 -8.16
C LEU A 138 -12.98 -1.85 -6.67
N ARG A 139 -11.75 -2.18 -6.28
CA ARG A 139 -11.36 -2.36 -4.86
C ARG A 139 -11.54 -1.07 -4.08
N GLU A 140 -10.97 0.03 -4.56
CA GLU A 140 -11.07 1.35 -3.94
C GLU A 140 -12.53 1.77 -3.76
N SER A 141 -13.33 1.64 -4.83
CA SER A 141 -14.76 1.98 -4.79
C SER A 141 -15.54 1.12 -3.78
N ALA A 142 -15.27 -0.19 -3.73
CA ALA A 142 -15.94 -1.09 -2.79
C ALA A 142 -15.54 -0.79 -1.34
N VAL A 143 -14.25 -0.62 -1.07
CA VAL A 143 -13.72 -0.25 0.25
C VAL A 143 -14.32 1.05 0.72
N SER A 144 -14.32 2.10 -0.11
CA SER A 144 -14.88 3.42 0.23
C SER A 144 -16.36 3.33 0.62
N LYS A 145 -17.17 2.59 -0.14
CA LYS A 145 -18.60 2.39 0.17
C LYS A 145 -18.82 1.64 1.48
N ILE A 146 -18.04 0.57 1.70
CA ILE A 146 -18.10 -0.21 2.93
C ILE A 146 -17.73 0.65 4.15
N LEU A 147 -16.63 1.40 4.07
CA LEU A 147 -16.18 2.27 5.16
C LEU A 147 -17.20 3.39 5.42
N THR A 148 -17.78 3.99 4.39
CA THR A 148 -18.85 4.98 4.52
C THR A 148 -20.05 4.42 5.27
N LEU A 149 -20.46 3.19 4.95
CA LEU A 149 -21.58 2.51 5.63
C LEU A 149 -21.25 2.16 7.10
N LEU A 150 -19.99 1.87 7.41
CA LEU A 150 -19.53 1.54 8.76
C LEU A 150 -19.16 2.77 9.61
N ALA A 151 -18.95 3.94 9.00
CA ALA A 151 -18.47 5.15 9.67
C ALA A 151 -19.24 5.51 10.96
N PRO A 152 -20.60 5.45 11.00
CA PRO A 152 -21.35 5.76 12.22
C PRO A 152 -21.07 4.80 13.40
N PHE A 153 -20.54 3.61 13.12
CA PHE A 153 -20.33 2.54 14.09
C PHE A 153 -18.87 2.36 14.52
N LEU A 154 -17.94 3.03 13.83
CA LEU A 154 -16.50 2.88 14.12
C LEU A 154 -16.07 3.59 15.41
N GLY A 155 -16.91 4.46 15.98
CA GLY A 155 -16.65 5.19 17.24
C GLY A 155 -15.51 6.20 17.11
N ASP A 156 -14.94 6.64 18.24
CA ASP A 156 -13.76 7.50 18.30
C ASP A 156 -12.49 6.73 17.91
N PHE A 157 -12.39 6.40 16.63
CA PHE A 157 -11.09 6.26 16.00
C PHE A 157 -10.40 7.63 16.06
N PRO A 158 -9.09 7.68 16.39
CA PRO A 158 -8.35 8.94 16.40
C PRO A 158 -8.62 9.71 15.11
N ASN A 159 -8.91 11.01 15.19
CA ASN A 159 -9.32 11.81 14.03
C ASN A 159 -8.30 11.73 12.86
N GLU A 160 -7.02 11.52 13.19
CA GLU A 160 -5.90 11.25 12.27
C GLU A 160 -6.16 10.06 11.32
N VAL A 161 -6.98 9.09 11.73
CA VAL A 161 -7.33 7.91 10.95
C VAL A 161 -8.65 8.10 10.17
N ARG A 162 -9.50 9.06 10.56
CA ARG A 162 -10.77 9.35 9.86
C ARG A 162 -10.56 10.09 8.54
N GLU A 163 -9.54 10.94 8.44
CA GLU A 163 -9.19 11.67 7.21
C GLU A 163 -8.75 10.72 6.08
N VAL A 164 -8.33 9.50 6.42
CA VAL A 164 -7.92 8.44 5.48
C VAL A 164 -9.11 7.80 4.74
N ALA A 165 -10.34 8.04 5.21
CA ALA A 165 -11.57 7.49 4.64
C ALA A 165 -12.42 8.52 3.86
N ALA A 166 -12.02 9.81 3.87
CA ALA A 166 -12.66 10.89 3.11
C ALA A 166 -12.02 11.05 1.73
#